data_AF-A0A2V7E9I3-F1
#
_entry.id   AF-A0A2V7E9I3-F1
#
_cell.length_a   1.000
_cell.length_b   1.000
_cell.length_c   1.000
_cell.angle_alpha   90.00
_cell.angle_beta   90.00
_cell.angle_gamma   90.00
#
_symmetry.space_group_name_H-M   'P 1'
#
loop_
_entity.id
_entity.type
_entity.pdbx_description
1 polymer ?
#
loop_
_entity_poly.entity_id
_entity_poly.type
_entity_poly.pdbx_seq_one_letter_code
_entity_poly.pdbx_strand_id
1 'polypeptide(L)'
;MRDTLRAVFPVAGRTRLLGEKMHKLGDLLRADSTQGMYRSLLSAWQDPEDLVVGGDATGNPDSSSGCDMQLALMERMMLADQTSYLPDDLLAKVDRASMAVSLEARVPILDHRVVEFSWRLPRKFKVRDGRGKWILREILYKHVPRALVDREKMGFSVPLAQWLAGPLRN
;
A
#
# COMPACT_ATOMS: atom_id res chain seq x y z
N MET A 1 -9.89 -27.51 -25.15
CA MET A 1 -10.38 -26.63 -24.07
C MET A 1 -9.25 -25.82 -23.38
N ARG A 2 -8.09 -25.63 -24.02
CA ARG A 2 -6.96 -24.82 -23.51
C ARG A 2 -6.77 -23.48 -24.23
N ASP A 3 -7.44 -23.25 -25.36
CA ASP A 3 -7.20 -22.08 -26.22
C ASP A 3 -8.17 -20.89 -26.01
N THR A 4 -9.33 -21.10 -25.39
CA THR A 4 -10.36 -20.05 -25.31
C THR A 4 -10.11 -19.00 -24.23
N LEU A 5 -9.28 -19.29 -23.22
CA LEU A 5 -8.98 -18.35 -22.13
C LEU A 5 -7.95 -17.27 -22.52
N ARG A 6 -7.27 -17.43 -23.65
CA ARG A 6 -6.23 -16.49 -24.11
C ARG A 6 -6.80 -15.22 -24.75
N ALA A 7 -8.06 -15.26 -25.20
CA ALA A 7 -8.72 -14.14 -25.87
C ALA A 7 -9.31 -13.11 -24.88
N VAL A 8 -9.56 -13.51 -23.63
CA VAL A 8 -10.20 -12.65 -22.62
C VAL A 8 -9.17 -11.86 -21.79
N PHE A 9 -7.91 -12.33 -21.74
CA PHE A 9 -6.86 -11.70 -20.95
C PHE A 9 -5.71 -11.20 -21.83
N PRO A 10 -5.64 -9.88 -22.12
CA PRO A 10 -4.51 -9.31 -22.85
C PRO A 10 -3.37 -9.12 -21.85
N VAL A 11 -2.63 -10.19 -21.54
CA VAL A 11 -1.43 -10.07 -20.69
C VAL A 11 -0.27 -10.82 -21.31
N ALA A 12 0.38 -10.13 -22.24
CA ALA A 12 1.75 -10.40 -22.65
C ALA A 12 2.68 -10.08 -21.46
N GLY A 13 2.83 -11.03 -20.54
CA GLY A 13 3.78 -10.94 -19.43
C GLY A 13 3.40 -11.93 -18.34
N ARG A 14 4.38 -12.71 -17.85
CA ARG A 14 4.20 -13.54 -16.65
C ARG A 14 3.87 -12.63 -15.47
N THR A 15 2.58 -12.44 -15.18
CA THR A 15 2.17 -11.82 -13.92
C THR A 15 2.56 -12.77 -12.79
N ARG A 16 3.61 -12.43 -12.05
CA ARG A 16 3.93 -13.09 -10.78
C ARG A 16 2.67 -13.05 -9.90
N LEU A 17 2.34 -14.19 -9.29
CA LEU A 17 1.25 -14.34 -8.30
C LEU A 17 -0.16 -14.03 -8.86
N LEU A 18 -0.48 -14.51 -10.08
CA LEU A 18 -1.80 -14.30 -10.69
C LEU A 18 -2.97 -14.76 -9.79
N GLY A 19 -2.80 -15.90 -9.10
CA GLY A 19 -3.83 -16.43 -8.19
C GLY A 19 -4.16 -15.47 -7.06
N GLU A 20 -3.15 -14.94 -6.37
CA GLU A 20 -3.34 -13.93 -5.33
C GLU A 20 -4.01 -12.67 -5.86
N LYS A 21 -3.63 -12.22 -7.06
CA LYS A 21 -4.27 -11.05 -7.70
C LYS A 21 -5.75 -11.28 -7.97
N MET A 22 -6.12 -12.49 -8.44
CA MET A 22 -7.52 -12.85 -8.66
C MET A 22 -8.30 -12.94 -7.35
N HIS A 23 -7.70 -13.48 -6.30
CA HIS A 23 -8.34 -13.54 -4.98
C HIS A 23 -8.60 -12.15 -4.41
N LYS A 24 -7.56 -11.30 -4.38
CA LYS A 24 -7.69 -9.90 -3.96
C LYS A 24 -8.70 -9.12 -4.79
N LEU A 25 -8.76 -9.37 -6.10
CA LEU A 25 -9.78 -8.74 -6.96
C LEU A 25 -11.19 -9.22 -6.58
N GLY A 26 -11.35 -10.51 -6.27
CA GLY A 26 -12.62 -11.05 -5.80
C GLY A 26 -13.07 -10.39 -4.50
N ASP A 27 -12.17 -10.24 -3.54
CA ASP A 27 -12.47 -9.58 -2.26
C ASP A 27 -12.81 -8.09 -2.44
N LEU A 28 -12.09 -7.41 -3.34
CA LEU A 28 -12.39 -6.03 -3.70
C LEU A 28 -13.77 -5.88 -4.33
N LEU A 29 -14.17 -6.81 -5.20
CA LEU A 29 -15.48 -6.81 -5.85
C LEU A 29 -16.64 -7.13 -4.88
N ARG A 30 -16.35 -7.77 -3.75
CA ARG A 30 -17.31 -8.03 -2.68
C ARG A 30 -17.48 -6.87 -1.71
N ALA A 31 -16.59 -5.88 -1.74
CA ALA A 31 -16.66 -4.77 -0.81
C ALA A 31 -17.79 -3.80 -1.19
N ASP A 32 -18.73 -3.63 -0.26
CA ASP A 32 -19.90 -2.74 -0.44
C ASP A 32 -19.57 -1.25 -0.21
N SER A 33 -18.35 -0.93 0.24
CA SER A 33 -17.93 0.44 0.55
C SER A 33 -16.49 0.72 0.13
N THR A 34 -16.16 2.00 -0.03
CA THR A 34 -14.79 2.44 -0.32
C THR A 34 -13.80 2.00 0.77
N GLN A 35 -14.26 2.02 2.01
CA GLN A 35 -13.50 1.56 3.15
C GLN A 35 -13.26 0.05 3.12
N GLY A 36 -14.30 -0.74 2.78
CA GLY A 36 -14.18 -2.18 2.57
C GLY A 36 -13.19 -2.51 1.45
N MET A 37 -13.22 -1.75 0.35
CA MET A 37 -12.26 -1.92 -0.75
C MET A 37 -10.82 -1.63 -0.30
N TYR A 38 -10.61 -0.54 0.46
CA TYR A 38 -9.30 -0.18 0.97
C TYR A 38 -8.76 -1.24 1.94
N ARG A 39 -9.58 -1.71 2.88
CA ARG A 39 -9.25 -2.79 3.80
C ARG A 39 -8.90 -4.08 3.07
N SER A 40 -9.67 -4.44 2.05
CA SER A 40 -9.38 -5.63 1.21
C SER A 40 -8.01 -5.55 0.53
N LEU A 41 -7.62 -4.36 0.07
CA LEU A 41 -6.34 -4.16 -0.60
C LEU A 41 -5.14 -4.27 0.35
N LEU A 42 -5.23 -3.63 1.52
CA LEU A 42 -4.12 -3.48 2.45
C LEU A 42 -4.05 -4.58 3.52
N SER A 43 -5.19 -5.06 4.01
CA SER A 43 -5.19 -6.03 5.09
C SER A 43 -4.70 -7.39 4.59
N ALA A 44 -3.77 -7.97 5.34
CA ALA A 44 -3.42 -9.38 5.17
C ALA A 44 -4.53 -10.30 5.68
N TRP A 45 -5.35 -9.82 6.63
CA TRP A 45 -6.39 -10.59 7.32
C TRP A 45 -7.75 -9.93 7.07
N GLN A 46 -8.63 -10.61 6.34
CA GLN A 46 -9.95 -10.05 6.01
C GLN A 46 -10.90 -10.11 7.22
N ASP A 47 -10.81 -11.21 7.99
CA ASP A 47 -11.62 -11.54 9.16
C ASP A 47 -10.75 -11.55 10.45
N PRO A 48 -10.35 -10.38 10.98
CA PRO A 48 -9.48 -10.27 12.16
C PRO A 48 -10.13 -10.76 13.45
N GLU A 49 -11.46 -10.81 13.53
CA GLU A 49 -12.22 -11.38 14.65
C GLU A 49 -11.86 -12.86 14.88
N ASP A 50 -11.51 -13.58 13.82
CA ASP A 50 -11.16 -14.99 13.88
C ASP A 50 -9.69 -15.23 14.27
N LEU A 51 -8.88 -14.18 14.37
CA LEU A 51 -7.45 -14.31 14.71
C LEU A 51 -7.22 -14.78 16.14
N VAL A 52 -8.12 -14.43 17.07
CA VAL A 52 -7.97 -14.70 18.49
C VAL A 52 -9.31 -15.10 19.08
N VAL A 53 -9.33 -16.09 19.97
CA VAL A 53 -10.55 -16.52 20.67
C VAL A 53 -11.15 -15.35 21.45
N GLY A 54 -12.39 -14.98 21.11
CA GLY A 54 -13.06 -13.81 21.69
C GLY A 54 -12.64 -12.47 21.08
N GLY A 55 -12.03 -12.49 19.88
CA GLY A 55 -11.68 -11.29 19.14
C GLY A 55 -12.91 -10.47 18.77
N ASP A 56 -12.80 -9.15 18.95
CA ASP A 56 -13.82 -8.21 18.54
C ASP A 56 -13.19 -7.15 17.61
N ALA A 57 -13.76 -6.99 16.42
CA ALA A 57 -13.31 -6.05 15.41
C ALA A 57 -13.91 -4.63 15.57
N THR A 58 -14.77 -4.41 16.57
CA THR A 58 -15.49 -3.13 16.80
C THR A 58 -14.59 -1.94 17.16
N GLY A 59 -13.30 -2.16 17.44
CA GLY A 59 -12.34 -1.12 17.82
C GLY A 59 -11.61 -0.42 16.67
N ASN A 60 -11.89 -0.73 15.40
CA ASN A 60 -11.07 -0.19 14.31
C ASN A 60 -11.26 1.34 14.18
N PRO A 61 -10.18 2.15 14.29
CA PRO A 61 -10.25 3.61 14.15
C PRO A 61 -10.59 4.07 12.73
N ASP A 62 -10.75 3.14 11.79
CA ASP A 62 -11.18 3.42 10.42
C ASP A 62 -12.63 3.97 10.34
N SER A 63 -13.34 4.12 11.46
CA SER A 63 -14.67 4.75 11.49
C SER A 63 -14.59 6.19 10.96
N SER A 64 -14.88 6.31 9.67
CA SER A 64 -14.89 7.55 8.92
C SER A 64 -15.65 8.64 9.68
N SER A 65 -14.93 9.68 10.07
CA SER A 65 -15.55 10.96 10.40
C SER A 65 -16.34 11.42 9.17
N GLY A 66 -17.53 12.00 9.34
CA GLY A 66 -18.46 12.37 8.24
C GLY A 66 -17.87 13.24 7.11
N CYS A 67 -16.65 13.77 7.28
CA CYS A 67 -15.83 14.41 6.25
C CYS A 67 -15.54 13.49 5.03
N ASP A 68 -15.49 12.17 5.23
CA ASP A 68 -15.07 11.21 4.21
C ASP A 68 -16.04 11.15 3.00
N MET A 69 -17.31 11.51 3.20
CA MET A 69 -18.34 11.38 2.17
C MET A 69 -18.20 12.34 0.98
N GLN A 70 -17.45 13.43 1.13
CA GLN A 70 -17.29 14.46 0.08
C GLN A 70 -16.01 14.28 -0.76
N LEU A 71 -15.10 13.39 -0.33
CA LEU A 71 -13.83 13.17 -1.00
C LEU A 71 -13.98 12.20 -2.19
N ALA A 72 -13.20 12.44 -3.24
CA ALA A 72 -13.05 11.47 -4.31
C ALA A 72 -12.23 10.26 -3.83
N LEU A 73 -12.36 9.12 -4.54
CA LEU A 73 -11.80 7.83 -4.13
C LEU A 73 -10.32 7.89 -3.74
N MET A 74 -9.50 8.60 -4.51
CA MET A 74 -8.05 8.69 -4.26
C MET A 74 -7.76 9.45 -2.96
N GLU A 75 -8.49 10.54 -2.71
CA GLU A 75 -8.36 11.35 -1.50
C GLU A 75 -8.84 10.59 -0.26
N ARG A 76 -9.89 9.75 -0.38
CA ARG A 76 -10.30 8.83 0.70
C ARG A 76 -9.22 7.82 1.03
N MET A 77 -8.60 7.21 0.01
CA MET A 77 -7.48 6.29 0.20
C MET A 77 -6.28 7.00 0.84
N MET A 78 -5.96 8.22 0.41
CA MET A 78 -4.91 9.03 1.03
C MET A 78 -5.21 9.34 2.50
N LEU A 79 -6.47 9.62 2.84
CA LEU A 79 -6.86 9.87 4.23
C LEU A 79 -6.66 8.62 5.07
N ALA A 80 -7.19 7.48 4.59
CA ALA A 80 -7.03 6.19 5.26
C ALA A 80 -5.56 5.80 5.43
N ASP A 81 -4.70 6.07 4.44
CA ASP A 81 -3.26 5.85 4.55
C ASP A 81 -2.67 6.66 5.72
N GLN A 82 -3.11 7.89 5.92
CA GLN A 82 -2.62 8.80 6.97
C GLN A 82 -3.16 8.48 8.35
N THR A 83 -4.39 7.99 8.46
CA THR A 83 -5.05 7.76 9.75
C THR A 83 -4.87 6.34 10.28
N SER A 84 -4.59 5.35 9.43
CA SER A 84 -4.36 3.96 9.88
C SER A 84 -3.08 3.35 9.33
N TYR A 85 -2.92 3.19 8.02
CA TYR A 85 -1.80 2.41 7.47
C TYR A 85 -0.41 2.96 7.84
N LEU A 86 -0.21 4.27 7.82
CA LEU A 86 1.03 4.89 8.25
C LEU A 86 1.29 4.72 9.75
N PRO A 87 0.43 5.21 10.66
CA PRO A 87 0.69 5.13 12.10
C PRO A 87 0.72 3.69 12.64
N ASP A 88 -0.19 2.83 12.17
CA ASP A 88 -0.42 1.51 12.78
C ASP A 88 0.44 0.39 12.18
N ASP A 89 0.95 0.56 10.96
CA ASP A 89 1.80 -0.44 10.31
C ASP A 89 3.22 0.08 10.05
N LEU A 90 3.36 1.10 9.21
CA LEU A 90 4.67 1.49 8.69
C LEU A 90 5.54 2.23 9.72
N LEU A 91 5.00 3.27 10.34
CA LEU A 91 5.77 4.16 11.23
C LEU A 91 6.10 3.47 12.56
N ALA A 92 5.15 2.73 13.14
CA ALA A 92 5.38 1.97 14.36
C ALA A 92 6.53 0.94 14.20
N LYS A 93 6.60 0.24 13.06
CA LYS A 93 7.68 -0.73 12.79
C LYS A 93 9.05 -0.07 12.69
N VAL A 94 9.13 1.02 11.94
CA VAL A 94 10.39 1.76 11.74
C VAL A 94 10.88 2.34 13.08
N ASP A 95 9.98 2.97 13.84
CA ASP A 95 10.30 3.56 15.14
C ASP A 95 10.86 2.51 16.11
N ARG A 96 10.11 1.42 16.34
CA ARG A 96 10.52 0.33 17.24
C ARG A 96 11.84 -0.31 16.83
N ALA A 97 12.06 -0.55 15.53
CA ALA A 97 13.30 -1.13 15.04
C ALA A 97 14.51 -0.19 15.21
N SER A 98 14.31 1.11 14.96
CA SER A 98 15.38 2.11 15.09
C SER A 98 15.74 2.40 16.56
N MET A 99 14.73 2.54 17.42
CA MET A 99 14.92 2.79 18.86
C MET A 99 15.55 1.59 19.58
N ALA A 100 15.32 0.37 19.12
CA ALA A 100 15.98 -0.83 19.64
C ALA A 100 17.53 -0.75 19.55
N VAL A 101 18.05 0.11 18.67
CA VAL A 101 19.49 0.38 18.51
C VAL A 101 19.84 1.85 18.77
N SER A 102 19.01 2.57 19.52
CA SER A 102 19.21 4.00 19.88
C SER A 102 19.39 4.93 18.68
N LEU A 103 18.76 4.61 17.54
CA LEU A 103 18.74 5.47 16.34
C LEU A 103 17.40 6.17 16.21
N GLU A 104 17.45 7.46 15.87
CA GLU A 104 16.24 8.24 15.54
C GLU A 104 16.01 8.24 14.02
N ALA A 105 14.92 7.60 13.58
CA ALA A 105 14.49 7.65 12.19
C ALA A 105 13.63 8.90 11.91
N ARG A 106 14.04 9.71 10.93
CA ARG A 106 13.24 10.85 10.44
C ARG A 106 12.57 10.52 9.11
N VAL A 107 11.35 11.01 8.90
CA VAL A 107 10.57 10.80 7.67
C VAL A 107 10.25 12.14 7.00
N PRO A 108 11.20 12.78 6.27
CA PRO A 108 11.03 14.15 5.78
C PRO A 108 9.82 14.38 4.87
N ILE A 109 9.36 13.34 4.16
CA ILE A 109 8.19 13.44 3.28
C ILE A 109 6.86 13.60 4.06
N LEU A 110 6.85 13.30 5.36
CA LEU A 110 5.72 13.48 6.26
C LEU A 110 5.80 14.78 7.07
N ASP A 111 6.72 15.69 6.74
CA ASP A 111 6.68 17.05 7.28
C ASP A 111 5.30 17.68 6.99
N HIS A 112 4.69 18.32 8.00
CA HIS A 112 3.33 18.84 7.91
C HIS A 112 3.14 19.77 6.70
N ARG A 113 4.14 20.58 6.34
CA ARG A 113 4.06 21.48 5.18
C ARG A 113 4.01 20.72 3.86
N VAL A 114 4.76 19.61 3.77
CA VAL A 114 4.75 18.72 2.60
C VAL A 114 3.41 18.00 2.49
N VAL A 115 2.89 17.51 3.61
CA VAL A 115 1.58 16.86 3.69
C VAL A 115 0.47 17.84 3.28
N GLU A 116 0.42 19.03 3.87
CA GLU A 116 -0.54 20.10 3.52
C GLU A 116 -0.46 20.49 2.04
N PHE A 117 0.75 20.66 1.51
CA PHE A 117 0.94 20.92 0.09
C PHE A 117 0.41 19.77 -0.77
N SER A 118 0.66 18.52 -0.38
CA SER A 118 0.18 17.34 -1.11
C SER A 118 -1.34 17.26 -1.16
N TRP A 119 -2.04 17.72 -0.12
CA TRP A 119 -3.50 17.77 -0.08
C TRP A 119 -4.09 18.81 -1.03
N ARG A 120 -3.40 19.94 -1.22
CA ARG A 120 -3.78 21.01 -2.17
C ARG A 120 -3.34 20.73 -3.60
N LEU A 121 -2.46 19.77 -3.82
CA LEU A 121 -1.85 19.48 -5.11
C LEU A 121 -2.87 18.82 -6.07
N PRO A 122 -3.11 19.39 -7.27
CA PRO A 122 -4.02 18.78 -8.25
C PRO A 122 -3.63 17.35 -8.63
N ARG A 123 -4.64 16.48 -8.80
CA ARG A 123 -4.46 15.03 -9.04
C ARG A 123 -3.49 14.70 -10.18
N LYS A 124 -3.47 15.51 -11.26
CA LYS A 124 -2.56 15.37 -12.42
C LYS A 124 -1.06 15.40 -12.06
N PHE A 125 -0.70 15.95 -10.91
CA PHE A 125 0.68 15.96 -10.42
C PHE A 125 0.99 14.77 -9.50
N LYS A 126 -0.04 14.07 -9.00
CA LYS A 126 0.12 12.82 -8.23
C LYS A 126 0.17 11.62 -9.17
N VAL A 127 -0.75 11.58 -10.14
CA VAL A 127 -0.88 10.53 -11.16
C VAL A 127 -1.03 11.17 -12.54
N ARG A 128 -0.25 10.69 -13.51
CA ARG A 128 -0.35 11.11 -14.92
C ARG A 128 -0.01 9.93 -15.83
N ASP A 129 -0.83 9.72 -16.86
CA ASP A 129 -0.64 8.65 -17.86
C ASP A 129 -0.42 7.26 -17.23
N GLY A 130 -1.22 6.95 -16.21
CA GLY A 130 -1.13 5.68 -15.45
C GLY A 130 0.08 5.59 -14.50
N ARG A 131 0.92 6.62 -14.41
CA ARG A 131 2.11 6.66 -13.55
C ARG A 131 1.86 7.50 -12.30
N GLY A 132 1.97 6.87 -11.13
CA GLY A 132 1.95 7.57 -9.84
C GLY A 132 3.29 8.26 -9.51
N LYS A 133 3.26 9.04 -8.43
CA LYS A 133 4.41 9.83 -7.93
C LYS A 133 4.94 10.82 -8.98
N TRP A 134 4.08 11.32 -9.87
CA TRP A 134 4.51 12.07 -11.05
C TRP A 134 5.40 13.28 -10.70
N ILE A 135 4.95 14.15 -9.79
CA ILE A 135 5.73 15.32 -9.35
C ILE A 135 7.08 14.94 -8.72
N LEU A 136 7.13 13.84 -7.95
CA LEU A 136 8.36 13.37 -7.33
C LEU A 136 9.33 12.83 -8.39
N ARG A 137 8.84 12.12 -9.40
CA ARG A 137 9.65 11.66 -10.53
C ARG A 137 10.27 12.84 -11.28
N GLU A 138 9.47 13.85 -11.61
CA GLU A 138 9.93 15.07 -12.31
C GLU A 138 11.01 15.83 -11.52
N ILE A 139 10.92 15.87 -10.19
CA ILE A 139 11.98 16.43 -9.34
C ILE A 139 13.22 15.52 -9.38
N LEU A 140 13.07 14.22 -9.17
CA LEU A 140 14.20 13.29 -9.12
C LEU A 140 14.98 13.20 -10.43
N TYR A 141 14.32 13.33 -11.59
CA TYR A 141 15.00 13.37 -12.90
C TYR A 141 16.00 14.52 -13.04
N LYS A 142 15.92 15.55 -12.19
CA LYS A 142 16.88 16.67 -12.16
C LYS A 142 18.13 16.36 -11.35
N HIS A 143 18.08 15.36 -10.47
CA HIS A 143 19.11 15.09 -9.47
C HIS A 143 19.78 13.72 -9.61
N VAL A 144 19.10 12.73 -10.19
CA VAL A 144 19.62 11.36 -10.33
C VAL A 144 19.33 10.79 -11.72
N PRO A 145 20.15 9.84 -12.22
CA PRO A 145 19.90 9.18 -13.50
C PRO A 145 18.49 8.58 -13.60
N ARG A 146 17.83 8.77 -14.74
CA ARG A 146 16.46 8.26 -14.99
C ARG A 146 16.31 6.77 -14.71
N ALA A 147 17.34 5.97 -15.03
CA ALA A 147 17.34 4.54 -14.79
C ALA A 147 17.10 4.15 -13.31
N LEU A 148 17.52 4.98 -12.35
CA LEU A 148 17.28 4.75 -10.92
C LEU A 148 15.83 5.07 -10.49
N VAL A 149 15.18 5.98 -11.20
CA VAL A 149 13.81 6.44 -10.91
C VAL A 149 12.78 5.55 -11.61
N ASP A 150 13.09 5.08 -12.81
CA ASP A 150 12.18 4.32 -13.68
C ASP A 150 12.26 2.80 -13.48
N ARG A 151 13.07 2.34 -12.52
CA ARG A 151 13.14 0.94 -12.12
C ARG A 151 11.79 0.41 -11.64
N GLU A 152 11.61 -0.92 -11.75
CA GLU A 152 10.44 -1.61 -11.21
C GLU A 152 10.32 -1.40 -9.69
N LYS A 153 9.09 -1.34 -9.19
CA LYS A 153 8.83 -1.21 -7.75
C LYS A 153 9.37 -2.45 -7.03
N MET A 154 10.38 -2.23 -6.19
CA MET A 154 10.89 -3.25 -5.28
C MET A 154 10.20 -3.11 -3.93
N GLY A 155 9.74 -4.22 -3.38
CA GLY A 155 9.27 -4.28 -1.99
C GLY A 155 10.44 -4.25 -1.00
N PHE A 156 10.13 -3.98 0.26
CA PHE A 156 11.08 -4.06 1.38
C PHE A 156 10.97 -5.41 2.10
N SER A 157 10.93 -6.50 1.33
CA SER A 157 10.80 -7.85 1.90
C SER A 157 12.14 -8.32 2.48
N VAL A 158 12.11 -8.84 3.69
CA VAL A 158 13.22 -9.63 4.26
C VAL A 158 13.36 -10.96 3.51
N PRO A 159 14.59 -11.51 3.37
CA PRO A 159 14.84 -12.74 2.63
C PRO A 159 14.44 -13.99 3.44
N LEU A 160 13.18 -14.05 3.88
CA LEU A 160 12.64 -15.12 4.73
C LEU A 160 12.87 -16.51 4.15
N ALA A 161 12.62 -16.71 2.86
CA ALA A 161 12.82 -18.00 2.21
C ALA A 161 14.28 -18.46 2.29
N GLN A 162 15.24 -17.55 2.13
CA GLN A 162 16.66 -17.88 2.24
C GLN A 162 17.05 -18.19 3.68
N TRP A 163 16.49 -17.46 4.65
CA TRP A 163 16.73 -17.71 6.06
C TRP A 163 16.18 -19.06 6.51
N LEU A 164 14.92 -19.35 6.20
CA LEU A 164 14.25 -20.61 6.56
C LEU A 164 14.87 -21.84 5.87
N ALA A 165 15.39 -21.67 4.65
CA ALA A 165 16.10 -22.74 3.94
C ALA A 165 17.57 -22.90 4.36
N GLY A 166 18.11 -21.94 5.10
CA GLY A 166 19.54 -21.85 5.44
C GLY A 166 19.75 -21.65 6.95
N PRO A 167 20.22 -20.48 7.43
CA PRO A 167 20.63 -20.28 8.82
C PRO A 167 19.57 -20.57 9.90
N LEU A 168 18.29 -20.52 9.56
CA LEU A 168 17.17 -20.83 10.46
C LEU A 168 16.54 -22.20 10.16
N ARG A 169 17.20 -23.03 9.34
CA ARG A 169 16.79 -24.41 9.12
C ARG A 169 17.24 -25.24 10.33
N ASN A 170 16.27 -25.69 11.12
CA ASN A 170 16.50 -26.67 12.19
C ASN A 170 17.11 -27.96 11.62
#